data_AF-A0A9W7H1K9-F1
#
_entry.id   AF-A0A9W7H1K9-F1
#
_cell.length_a   1.000
_cell.length_b   1.000
_cell.length_c   1.000
_cell.angle_alpha   90.00
_cell.angle_beta   90.00
_cell.angle_gamma   90.00
#
_symmetry.space_group_name_H-M   'P 1'
#
loop_
_entity.id
_entity.type
_entity.pdbx_description
1 polymer ?
#
loop_
_entity_poly.entity_id
_entity_poly.type
_entity_poly.pdbx_seq_one_letter_code
_entity_poly.pdbx_strand_id
1 'polypeptide(L)'
;MASRSCFYAFLLLVASQSAMIEAEAEAEIVLPPPQCRPNALVGNEIRTIIQELGLQSVGHLRAIVNTTLLNAPLARPQINMSVETFNTIVKQAFGFYQLIPAFSVYRNDESFLYAAGAVSSLLQQYLTGLIPQIIGFAEQQLVAGITVNEATGFGVLRGQLYALADERVSPFGFDTGTLVNRTANLTNQLGGCGVKDEGLVVPEELGAENRTTTNAVPADINSLAYARYEREILRIVFGTGNATKPGGLFPNGFNGTLYQQIVAGGLS
;
A
#
# COMPACT_ATOMS: atom_id res chain seq x y z
N MET A 1 20.52 14.57 18.53
CA MET A 1 19.45 13.77 19.16
C MET A 1 18.41 13.46 18.08
N ALA A 2 18.56 12.32 17.40
CA ALA A 2 17.62 11.90 16.36
C ALA A 2 16.35 11.36 17.05
N SER A 3 15.23 12.06 16.91
CA SER A 3 13.96 11.68 17.50
C SER A 3 13.42 10.43 16.80
N ARG A 4 13.51 9.30 17.51
CA ARG A 4 12.86 8.02 17.20
C ARG A 4 11.34 8.23 17.14
N SER A 5 10.72 8.21 15.94
CA SER A 5 9.28 7.89 15.70
C SER A 5 8.86 8.02 14.22
N CYS A 6 9.52 7.32 13.29
CA CYS A 6 9.09 7.27 11.86
C CYS A 6 8.60 5.90 11.36
N PHE A 7 8.56 4.88 12.22
CA PHE A 7 8.30 3.50 11.79
C PHE A 7 6.83 3.02 11.87
N TYR A 8 5.91 3.87 12.32
CA TYR A 8 4.57 3.43 12.74
C TYR A 8 3.43 3.67 11.77
N ALA A 9 3.68 4.37 10.67
CA ALA A 9 2.62 4.79 9.79
C ALA A 9 2.13 3.66 8.86
N PHE A 10 3.03 2.95 8.20
CA PHE A 10 2.64 2.15 7.02
C PHE A 10 2.51 0.64 7.27
N LEU A 11 3.20 0.09 8.26
CA LEU A 11 3.12 -1.34 8.61
C LEU A 11 1.75 -1.75 9.18
N LEU A 12 0.96 -0.78 9.64
CA LEU A 12 -0.43 -1.00 10.08
C LEU A 12 -1.39 -1.15 8.88
N LEU A 13 -0.99 -0.73 7.68
CA LEU A 13 -1.76 -0.93 6.45
C LEU A 13 -1.65 -2.40 5.99
N VAL A 14 -0.48 -3.03 6.12
CA VAL A 14 -0.29 -4.44 5.72
C VAL A 14 -0.81 -5.42 6.76
N ALA A 15 -0.69 -5.09 8.06
CA ALA A 15 -1.41 -5.80 9.12
C ALA A 15 -2.95 -5.70 9.00
N SER A 16 -3.46 -4.79 8.15
CA SER A 16 -4.90 -4.67 7.88
C SER A 16 -5.39 -5.50 6.69
N GLN A 17 -4.49 -6.06 5.86
CA GLN A 17 -4.88 -6.90 4.71
C GLN A 17 -5.42 -8.27 5.16
N SER A 18 -4.85 -8.92 6.18
CA SER A 18 -5.40 -10.17 6.76
C SER A 18 -6.77 -9.97 7.39
N ALA A 19 -6.99 -8.81 8.01
CA ALA A 19 -8.26 -8.47 8.63
C ALA A 19 -9.38 -8.13 7.63
N MET A 20 -9.09 -8.11 6.31
CA MET A 20 -10.07 -8.06 5.23
C MET A 20 -10.59 -9.46 4.85
N ILE A 21 -9.90 -10.52 5.27
CA ILE A 21 -10.11 -11.87 4.75
C ILE A 21 -10.71 -12.84 5.77
N GLU A 22 -10.38 -12.76 7.06
CA GLU A 22 -11.06 -13.60 8.06
C GLU A 22 -11.02 -12.97 9.46
N ALA A 23 -12.18 -13.02 10.13
CA ALA A 23 -12.31 -12.82 11.56
C ALA A 23 -12.16 -14.18 12.24
N GLU A 24 -11.15 -14.31 13.09
CA GLU A 24 -10.90 -15.33 14.14
C GLU A 24 -9.44 -15.83 14.09
N ALA A 25 -8.59 -15.26 14.94
CA ALA A 25 -7.53 -15.99 15.65
C ALA A 25 -6.82 -15.06 16.65
N GLU A 26 -6.63 -15.58 17.85
CA GLU A 26 -6.18 -14.92 19.06
C GLU A 26 -4.71 -14.46 19.02
N ALA A 27 -4.47 -13.19 19.34
CA ALA A 27 -3.39 -12.67 20.19
C ALA A 27 -3.59 -11.16 20.36
N GLU A 28 -3.59 -10.70 21.61
CA GLU A 28 -4.03 -9.37 22.05
C GLU A 28 -3.11 -8.23 21.57
N ILE A 29 -3.37 -7.72 20.36
CA ILE A 29 -3.11 -6.35 19.96
C ILE A 29 -4.49 -5.72 19.75
N VAL A 30 -4.99 -4.96 20.72
CA VAL A 30 -6.30 -4.30 20.61
C VAL A 30 -6.19 -3.12 19.64
N LEU A 31 -6.26 -3.41 18.34
CA LEU A 31 -6.47 -2.40 17.31
C LEU A 31 -7.98 -2.18 17.20
N PRO A 32 -8.50 -0.95 17.30
CA PRO A 32 -9.94 -0.72 17.06
C PRO A 32 -10.33 -1.30 15.69
N PRO A 33 -11.54 -1.79 15.40
CA PRO A 33 -11.86 -2.16 14.03
C PRO A 33 -11.83 -0.91 13.12
N PRO A 34 -11.21 -0.93 11.92
CA PRO A 34 -11.46 0.05 10.88
C PRO A 34 -12.95 0.18 10.62
N GLN A 35 -13.34 1.36 10.18
CA GLN A 35 -14.74 1.67 9.90
C GLN A 35 -15.22 0.85 8.69
N CYS A 36 -16.24 0.01 8.92
CA CYS A 36 -16.98 -0.81 7.93
C CYS A 36 -16.11 -1.65 6.98
N ARG A 37 -15.99 -2.95 7.25
CA ARG A 37 -15.29 -3.94 6.40
C ARG A 37 -16.28 -4.99 5.87
N PRO A 38 -16.72 -4.93 4.62
CA PRO A 38 -17.41 -6.05 3.99
C PRO A 38 -16.44 -7.25 3.88
N ASN A 39 -16.96 -8.47 3.95
CA ASN A 39 -16.17 -9.64 3.58
C ASN A 39 -15.89 -9.60 2.08
N ALA A 40 -14.61 -9.77 1.71
CA ALA A 40 -14.23 -9.86 0.31
C ALA A 40 -14.72 -11.18 -0.31
N LEU A 41 -15.38 -11.09 -1.45
CA LEU A 41 -15.76 -12.22 -2.29
C LEU A 41 -14.57 -12.62 -3.16
N VAL A 42 -13.59 -13.27 -2.54
CA VAL A 42 -12.38 -13.75 -3.21
C VAL A 42 -12.27 -15.28 -3.19
N GLY A 43 -11.64 -15.82 -4.22
CA GLY A 43 -11.32 -17.24 -4.36
C GLY A 43 -10.40 -17.75 -3.25
N ASN A 44 -10.42 -19.06 -3.02
CA ASN A 44 -9.70 -19.68 -1.90
C ASN A 44 -8.17 -19.49 -1.99
N GLU A 45 -7.60 -19.49 -3.19
CA GLU A 45 -6.16 -19.27 -3.36
C GLU A 45 -5.74 -17.86 -2.91
N ILE A 46 -6.43 -16.83 -3.39
CA ILE A 46 -6.15 -15.43 -3.00
C ILE A 46 -6.41 -15.22 -1.52
N ARG A 47 -7.46 -15.84 -0.99
CA ARG A 47 -7.81 -15.84 0.43
C ARG A 47 -6.63 -16.32 1.30
N THR A 48 -6.09 -17.51 1.03
CA THR A 48 -5.02 -18.09 1.86
C THR A 48 -3.71 -17.33 1.74
N ILE A 49 -3.36 -16.82 0.55
CA ILE A 49 -2.16 -15.99 0.34
C ILE A 49 -2.25 -14.71 1.17
N ILE A 50 -3.36 -13.98 1.10
CA ILE A 50 -3.50 -12.72 1.81
C ILE A 50 -3.60 -12.94 3.33
N GLN A 51 -4.18 -14.05 3.79
CA GLN A 51 -4.13 -14.46 5.19
C GLN A 51 -2.69 -14.63 5.67
N GLU A 52 -1.87 -15.35 4.91
CA GLU A 52 -0.45 -15.55 5.23
C GLU A 52 0.28 -14.22 5.32
N LEU A 53 0.21 -13.38 4.27
CA LEU A 53 0.90 -12.08 4.21
C LEU A 53 0.49 -11.16 5.37
N GLY A 54 -0.79 -11.15 5.70
CA GLY A 54 -1.26 -10.33 6.80
C GLY A 54 -0.92 -10.88 8.19
N LEU A 55 -0.76 -12.20 8.36
CA LEU A 55 -0.21 -12.78 9.61
C LEU A 55 1.29 -12.50 9.74
N GLN A 56 2.05 -12.53 8.64
CA GLN A 56 3.47 -12.13 8.60
C GLN A 56 3.64 -10.67 9.07
N SER A 57 2.72 -9.78 8.68
CA SER A 57 2.70 -8.38 9.16
C SER A 57 2.51 -8.25 10.67
N VAL A 58 1.75 -9.13 11.31
CA VAL A 58 1.65 -9.17 12.78
C VAL A 58 3.02 -9.55 13.38
N GLY A 59 3.73 -10.47 12.75
CA GLY A 59 5.12 -10.81 13.07
C GLY A 59 6.07 -9.60 12.94
N HIS A 60 5.95 -8.82 11.86
CA HIS A 60 6.74 -7.59 11.66
C HIS A 60 6.52 -6.59 12.79
N LEU A 61 5.25 -6.34 13.17
CA LEU A 61 4.93 -5.43 14.28
C LEU A 61 5.55 -5.90 15.61
N ARG A 62 5.48 -7.20 15.90
CA ARG A 62 6.11 -7.80 17.09
C ARG A 62 7.62 -7.60 17.09
N ALA A 63 8.28 -7.84 15.94
CA ALA A 63 9.71 -7.66 15.80
C ALA A 63 10.13 -6.19 16.01
N ILE A 64 9.36 -5.23 15.47
CA ILE A 64 9.62 -3.80 15.66
C ILE A 64 9.53 -3.41 17.13
N VAL A 65 8.45 -3.79 17.82
CA VAL A 65 8.27 -3.51 19.26
C VAL A 65 9.48 -4.01 20.05
N ASN A 66 9.90 -5.25 19.79
CA ASN A 66 11.00 -5.89 20.50
C ASN A 66 12.36 -5.25 20.21
N THR A 67 12.69 -4.96 18.95
CA THR A 67 14.00 -4.42 18.57
C THR A 67 14.14 -2.95 18.93
N THR A 68 13.08 -2.16 18.77
CA THR A 68 13.13 -0.70 18.98
C THR A 68 12.80 -0.29 20.42
N LEU A 69 12.48 -1.27 21.29
CA LEU A 69 12.07 -1.08 22.68
C LEU A 69 10.90 -0.10 22.82
N LEU A 70 9.97 -0.15 21.88
CA LEU A 70 8.79 0.70 21.92
C LEU A 70 7.75 0.11 22.88
N ASN A 71 7.15 0.98 23.68
CA ASN A 71 6.09 0.57 24.58
C ASN A 71 4.83 0.24 23.77
N ALA A 72 4.38 -1.00 23.86
CA ALA A 72 3.06 -1.42 23.41
C ALA A 72 2.01 -1.05 24.49
N PRO A 73 0.74 -0.79 24.10
CA PRO A 73 0.18 -0.89 22.76
C PRO A 73 0.52 0.30 21.86
N LEU A 74 0.61 0.04 20.56
CA LEU A 74 0.96 1.02 19.54
C LEU A 74 -0.32 1.74 19.08
N ALA A 75 -0.30 3.07 19.10
CA ALA A 75 -1.46 3.86 18.68
C ALA A 75 -1.67 3.69 17.16
N ARG A 76 -2.78 3.04 16.76
CA ARG A 76 -3.14 2.91 15.36
C ARG A 76 -3.89 4.15 14.86
N PRO A 77 -3.53 4.75 13.71
CA PRO A 77 -4.35 5.78 13.10
C PRO A 77 -5.72 5.21 12.69
N GLN A 78 -6.70 6.10 12.49
CA GLN A 78 -7.98 5.69 11.90
C GLN A 78 -7.76 5.34 10.42
N ILE A 79 -8.12 4.12 10.06
CA ILE A 79 -8.06 3.63 8.67
C ILE A 79 -9.49 3.50 8.16
N ASN A 80 -9.76 4.05 6.97
CA ASN A 80 -11.05 3.98 6.31
C ASN A 80 -10.95 3.07 5.08
N MET A 81 -11.35 1.81 5.26
CA MET A 81 -11.39 0.79 4.21
C MET A 81 -12.77 0.67 3.57
N SER A 82 -13.64 1.67 3.70
CA SER A 82 -15.00 1.58 3.16
C SER A 82 -15.01 1.45 1.64
N VAL A 83 -16.09 0.85 1.12
CA VAL A 83 -16.38 0.82 -0.33
C VAL A 83 -16.31 2.22 -0.93
N GLU A 84 -16.80 3.24 -0.21
CA GLU A 84 -16.84 4.61 -0.71
C GLU A 84 -15.45 5.24 -0.84
N THR A 85 -14.52 4.92 0.07
CA THR A 85 -13.13 5.38 -0.04
C THR A 85 -12.48 4.84 -1.31
N PHE A 86 -12.58 3.53 -1.54
CA PHE A 86 -12.00 2.91 -2.73
C PHE A 86 -12.71 3.34 -4.02
N ASN A 87 -14.04 3.46 -3.98
CA ASN A 87 -14.81 4.02 -5.09
C ASN A 87 -14.34 5.43 -5.45
N THR A 88 -14.08 6.29 -4.46
CA THR A 88 -13.56 7.65 -4.68
C THR A 88 -12.19 7.62 -5.36
N ILE A 89 -11.28 6.75 -4.89
CA ILE A 89 -9.94 6.59 -5.50
C ILE A 89 -10.06 6.17 -6.97
N VAL A 90 -10.86 5.14 -7.27
CA VAL A 90 -11.02 4.66 -8.65
C VAL A 90 -11.74 5.70 -9.51
N LYS A 91 -12.79 6.37 -9.01
CA LYS A 91 -13.41 7.48 -9.73
C LYS A 91 -12.38 8.55 -10.09
N GLN A 92 -11.55 8.96 -9.15
CA GLN A 92 -10.51 9.97 -9.38
C GLN A 92 -9.51 9.51 -10.46
N ALA A 93 -9.08 8.24 -10.43
CA ALA A 93 -8.18 7.67 -11.44
C ALA A 93 -8.80 7.63 -12.85
N PHE A 94 -10.14 7.57 -12.91
CA PHE A 94 -10.93 7.62 -14.14
C PHE A 94 -11.54 9.01 -14.37
N GLY A 95 -10.94 10.10 -13.88
CA GLY A 95 -11.40 11.46 -14.20
C GLY A 95 -12.75 11.85 -13.58
N PHE A 96 -13.07 11.28 -12.43
CA PHE A 96 -14.30 11.45 -11.66
C PHE A 96 -15.60 10.99 -12.34
N TYR A 97 -15.52 10.16 -13.38
CA TYR A 97 -16.71 9.54 -13.97
C TYR A 97 -17.48 8.71 -12.94
N GLN A 98 -18.81 8.67 -13.08
CA GLN A 98 -19.65 7.87 -12.22
C GLN A 98 -19.50 6.39 -12.57
N LEU A 99 -19.18 5.56 -11.58
CA LEU A 99 -19.15 4.11 -11.69
C LEU A 99 -20.50 3.56 -11.21
N ILE A 100 -21.19 2.80 -12.04
CA ILE A 100 -22.49 2.21 -11.74
C ILE A 100 -22.39 0.69 -11.94
N PRO A 101 -22.51 -0.12 -10.87
CA PRO A 101 -22.58 0.27 -9.46
C PRO A 101 -21.27 0.90 -8.96
N ALA A 102 -21.26 1.45 -7.75
CA ALA A 102 -20.03 1.94 -7.13
C ALA A 102 -18.94 0.84 -7.12
N PHE A 103 -17.70 1.24 -7.39
CA PHE A 103 -16.56 0.32 -7.36
C PHE A 103 -16.34 -0.19 -5.95
N SER A 104 -16.11 -1.50 -5.81
CA SER A 104 -15.87 -2.16 -4.53
C SER A 104 -14.72 -3.14 -4.67
N VAL A 105 -13.69 -2.93 -3.85
CA VAL A 105 -12.54 -3.85 -3.74
C VAL A 105 -12.92 -5.22 -3.16
N TYR A 106 -14.12 -5.35 -2.61
CA TYR A 106 -14.61 -6.57 -1.96
C TYR A 106 -15.41 -7.48 -2.90
N ARG A 107 -15.57 -7.09 -4.17
CA ARG A 107 -16.52 -7.74 -5.08
C ARG A 107 -16.02 -9.02 -5.72
N ASN A 108 -14.75 -9.07 -6.08
CA ASN A 108 -14.12 -10.13 -6.85
C ASN A 108 -12.60 -10.08 -6.69
N ASP A 109 -11.96 -11.10 -7.23
CA ASP A 109 -10.51 -11.30 -7.18
C ASP A 109 -9.75 -10.14 -7.83
N GLU A 110 -10.17 -9.65 -9.00
CA GLU A 110 -9.50 -8.57 -9.72
C GLU A 110 -9.48 -7.27 -8.91
N SER A 111 -10.64 -6.90 -8.34
CA SER A 111 -10.77 -5.66 -7.55
C SER A 111 -10.01 -5.75 -6.23
N PHE A 112 -9.97 -6.94 -5.62
CA PHE A 112 -9.28 -7.15 -4.36
C PHE A 112 -7.76 -7.18 -4.57
N LEU A 113 -7.27 -7.96 -5.54
CA LEU A 113 -5.84 -8.04 -5.87
C LEU A 113 -5.29 -6.70 -6.34
N TYR A 114 -6.08 -5.91 -7.08
CA TYR A 114 -5.72 -4.53 -7.42
C TYR A 114 -5.42 -3.71 -6.16
N ALA A 115 -6.33 -3.73 -5.17
CA ALA A 115 -6.18 -2.94 -3.96
C ALA A 115 -5.01 -3.44 -3.10
N ALA A 116 -4.87 -4.76 -2.95
CA ALA A 116 -3.77 -5.37 -2.23
C ALA A 116 -2.42 -5.03 -2.87
N GLY A 117 -2.30 -5.21 -4.19
CA GLY A 117 -1.10 -4.87 -4.96
C GLY A 117 -0.74 -3.38 -4.89
N ALA A 118 -1.72 -2.48 -5.00
CA ALA A 118 -1.50 -1.04 -4.90
C ALA A 118 -0.98 -0.63 -3.51
N VAL A 119 -1.58 -1.17 -2.45
CA VAL A 119 -1.14 -0.94 -1.07
C VAL A 119 0.27 -1.49 -0.84
N SER A 120 0.56 -2.70 -1.29
CA SER A 120 1.86 -3.34 -1.12
C SER A 120 2.96 -2.63 -1.91
N SER A 121 2.65 -2.11 -3.11
CA SER A 121 3.56 -1.27 -3.89
C SER A 121 3.99 -0.03 -3.09
N LEU A 122 3.04 0.69 -2.47
CA LEU A 122 3.35 1.87 -1.67
C LEU A 122 4.18 1.53 -0.43
N LEU A 123 3.97 0.36 0.20
CA LEU A 123 4.81 -0.05 1.33
C LEU A 123 6.25 -0.30 0.87
N GLN A 124 6.43 -1.09 -0.20
CA GLN A 124 7.76 -1.37 -0.75
C GLN A 124 8.49 -0.07 -1.10
N GLN A 125 7.80 0.88 -1.73
CA GLN A 125 8.37 2.17 -2.11
C GLN A 125 8.79 3.00 -0.89
N TYR A 126 7.97 3.00 0.16
CA TYR A 126 8.29 3.68 1.41
C TYR A 126 9.48 3.04 2.14
N LEU A 127 9.48 1.71 2.28
CA LEU A 127 10.59 0.98 2.91
C LEU A 127 11.91 1.21 2.16
N THR A 128 11.88 1.21 0.83
CA THR A 128 13.06 1.51 -0.01
C THR A 128 13.60 2.92 0.27
N GLY A 129 12.73 3.93 0.39
CA GLY A 129 13.13 5.30 0.73
C GLY A 129 13.59 5.48 2.18
N LEU A 130 13.10 4.63 3.08
CA LEU A 130 13.34 4.69 4.53
C LEU A 130 14.65 4.01 4.95
N ILE A 131 15.05 2.91 4.31
CA ILE A 131 16.24 2.13 4.68
C ILE A 131 17.49 3.01 4.89
N PRO A 132 17.86 3.93 3.97
CA PRO A 132 19.05 4.75 4.14
C PRO A 132 18.99 5.71 5.33
N GLN A 133 17.80 5.99 5.86
CA GLN A 133 17.59 6.89 6.99
C GLN A 133 17.66 6.18 8.35
N ILE A 134 17.70 4.83 8.36
CA ILE A 134 17.71 4.06 9.60
C ILE A 134 19.11 3.96 10.18
N ILE A 135 19.21 4.34 11.45
CA ILE A 135 20.44 4.38 12.23
C ILE A 135 20.41 3.24 13.24
N GLY A 136 21.49 2.47 13.28
CA GLY A 136 21.68 1.34 14.19
C GLY A 136 21.68 0.01 13.46
N PHE A 137 22.63 -0.86 13.81
CA PHE A 137 22.82 -2.14 13.12
C PHE A 137 21.60 -3.07 13.28
N ALA A 138 21.04 -3.15 14.49
CA ALA A 138 19.89 -4.00 14.76
C ALA A 138 18.63 -3.51 14.02
N GLU A 139 18.42 -2.19 13.98
CA GLU A 139 17.30 -1.57 13.28
C GLU A 139 17.45 -1.70 11.76
N GLN A 140 18.67 -1.55 11.23
CA GLN A 140 18.97 -1.78 9.81
C GLN A 140 18.73 -3.24 9.41
N GLN A 141 19.19 -4.20 10.22
CA GLN A 141 18.95 -5.61 10.00
C GLN A 141 17.45 -5.95 10.03
N LEU A 142 16.72 -5.35 10.97
CA LEU A 142 15.26 -5.52 11.08
C LEU A 142 14.54 -4.97 9.84
N VAL A 143 14.78 -3.71 9.46
CA VAL A 143 14.10 -3.13 8.29
C VAL A 143 14.47 -3.86 7.00
N ALA A 144 15.71 -4.32 6.85
CA ALA A 144 16.11 -5.11 5.68
C ALA A 144 15.32 -6.43 5.61
N GLY A 145 15.20 -7.15 6.73
CA GLY A 145 14.41 -8.39 6.80
C GLY A 145 12.94 -8.19 6.46
N ILE A 146 12.31 -7.14 7.02
CA ILE A 146 10.93 -6.75 6.71
C ILE A 146 10.80 -6.41 5.22
N THR A 147 11.70 -5.60 4.68
CA THR A 147 11.62 -5.12 3.29
C THR A 147 11.72 -6.27 2.29
N VAL A 148 12.60 -7.25 2.52
CA VAL A 148 12.71 -8.43 1.65
C VAL A 148 11.42 -9.26 1.67
N ASN A 149 10.82 -9.47 2.84
CA ASN A 149 9.56 -10.21 2.95
C ASN A 149 8.40 -9.45 2.26
N GLU A 150 8.24 -8.15 2.55
CA GLU A 150 7.18 -7.32 1.97
C GLU A 150 7.32 -7.18 0.45
N ALA A 151 8.55 -7.05 -0.07
CA ALA A 151 8.80 -7.05 -1.52
C ALA A 151 8.46 -8.40 -2.18
N THR A 152 8.71 -9.52 -1.49
CA THR A 152 8.32 -10.86 -1.96
C THR A 152 6.80 -10.99 -2.01
N GLY A 153 6.10 -10.56 -0.95
CA GLY A 153 4.64 -10.52 -0.92
C GLY A 153 4.04 -9.64 -2.02
N PHE A 154 4.62 -8.46 -2.26
CA PHE A 154 4.25 -7.61 -3.39
C PHE A 154 4.43 -8.33 -4.74
N GLY A 155 5.55 -9.02 -4.95
CA GLY A 155 5.79 -9.81 -6.16
C GLY A 155 4.77 -10.92 -6.37
N VAL A 156 4.36 -11.63 -5.31
CA VAL A 156 3.30 -12.65 -5.36
C VAL A 156 1.97 -12.03 -5.81
N LEU A 157 1.54 -10.95 -5.14
CA LEU A 157 0.29 -10.26 -5.46
C LEU A 157 0.30 -9.71 -6.89
N ARG A 158 1.41 -9.10 -7.30
CA ARG A 158 1.52 -8.48 -8.62
C ARG A 158 1.66 -9.51 -9.73
N GLY A 159 2.26 -10.68 -9.46
CA GLY A 159 2.25 -11.82 -10.37
C GLY A 159 0.84 -12.36 -10.61
N GLN A 160 0.04 -12.53 -9.56
CA GLN A 160 -1.38 -12.90 -9.68
C GLN A 160 -2.18 -11.83 -10.44
N LEU A 161 -1.96 -10.56 -10.12
CA LEU A 161 -2.64 -9.45 -10.79
C LEU A 161 -2.25 -9.34 -12.27
N TYR A 162 -0.98 -9.60 -12.63
CA TYR A 162 -0.50 -9.66 -14.01
C TYR A 162 -1.19 -10.77 -14.81
N ALA A 163 -1.41 -11.94 -14.21
CA ALA A 163 -2.14 -13.03 -14.86
C ALA A 163 -3.60 -12.65 -15.21
N LEU A 164 -4.16 -11.64 -14.53
CA LEU A 164 -5.50 -11.12 -14.75
C LEU A 164 -5.51 -9.83 -15.59
N ALA A 165 -4.38 -9.41 -16.18
CA ALA A 165 -4.25 -8.10 -16.81
C ALA A 165 -5.31 -7.81 -17.89
N ASP A 166 -5.62 -8.81 -18.72
CA ASP A 166 -6.62 -8.68 -19.80
C ASP A 166 -8.05 -9.05 -19.36
N GLU A 167 -8.21 -9.54 -18.12
CA GLU A 167 -9.51 -9.90 -17.58
C GLU A 167 -10.34 -8.67 -17.23
N ARG A 168 -11.66 -8.77 -17.47
CA ARG A 168 -12.60 -7.67 -17.21
C ARG A 168 -12.85 -7.54 -15.71
N VAL A 169 -12.76 -6.31 -15.21
CA VAL A 169 -13.13 -6.01 -13.82
C VAL A 169 -14.65 -5.92 -13.73
N SER A 170 -15.33 -7.05 -13.58
CA SER A 170 -16.80 -7.10 -13.57
C SER A 170 -17.41 -6.23 -12.46
N PRO A 171 -18.47 -5.45 -12.73
CA PRO A 171 -19.26 -5.35 -13.97
C PRO A 171 -18.80 -4.21 -14.92
N PHE A 172 -17.59 -3.68 -14.75
CA PHE A 172 -17.12 -2.51 -15.48
C PHE A 172 -16.60 -2.85 -16.88
N GLY A 173 -16.69 -1.88 -17.78
CA GLY A 173 -16.23 -2.00 -19.16
C GLY A 173 -14.72 -1.80 -19.36
N PHE A 174 -13.90 -1.96 -18.32
CA PHE A 174 -12.44 -1.89 -18.38
C PHE A 174 -11.81 -3.17 -17.85
N ASP A 175 -10.61 -3.50 -18.31
CA ASP A 175 -9.80 -4.62 -17.83
C ASP A 175 -8.93 -4.23 -16.63
N THR A 176 -8.36 -5.25 -15.98
CA THR A 176 -7.49 -5.09 -14.80
C THR A 176 -6.25 -4.26 -15.11
N GLY A 177 -5.64 -4.45 -16.29
CA GLY A 177 -4.48 -3.69 -16.73
C GLY A 177 -4.77 -2.19 -16.84
N THR A 178 -5.94 -1.83 -17.37
CA THR A 178 -6.43 -0.45 -17.44
C THR A 178 -6.67 0.12 -16.05
N LEU A 179 -7.29 -0.65 -15.13
CA LEU A 179 -7.49 -0.22 -13.75
C LEU A 179 -6.15 0.10 -13.07
N VAL A 180 -5.18 -0.81 -13.16
CA VAL A 180 -3.84 -0.61 -12.56
C VAL A 180 -3.14 0.59 -13.20
N ASN A 181 -3.15 0.72 -14.53
CA ASN A 181 -2.49 1.83 -15.21
C ASN A 181 -3.11 3.19 -14.87
N ARG A 182 -4.45 3.28 -14.81
CA ARG A 182 -5.16 4.52 -14.43
C ARG A 182 -4.84 4.91 -12.99
N THR A 183 -4.84 3.95 -12.07
CA THR A 183 -4.49 4.22 -10.67
C THR A 183 -3.01 4.56 -10.50
N ALA A 184 -2.09 3.88 -11.21
CA ALA A 184 -0.67 4.22 -11.17
C ALA A 184 -0.42 5.68 -11.60
N ASN A 185 -1.10 6.13 -12.66
CA ASN A 185 -1.06 7.54 -13.08
C ASN A 185 -1.57 8.49 -11.98
N LEU A 186 -2.67 8.14 -11.31
CA LEU A 186 -3.17 8.90 -10.17
C LEU A 186 -2.16 8.91 -9.02
N THR A 187 -1.56 7.76 -8.66
CA THR A 187 -0.54 7.66 -7.62
C THR A 187 0.64 8.58 -7.90
N ASN A 188 1.13 8.59 -9.15
CA ASN A 188 2.21 9.48 -9.57
C ASN A 188 1.80 10.95 -9.48
N GLN A 189 0.60 11.30 -9.94
CA GLN A 189 0.07 12.67 -9.86
C GLN A 189 -0.04 13.15 -8.40
N LEU A 190 -0.57 12.32 -7.50
CA LEU A 190 -0.72 12.66 -6.09
C LEU A 190 0.64 12.74 -5.38
N GLY A 191 1.58 11.85 -5.69
CA GLY A 191 2.93 11.88 -5.13
C GLY A 191 3.70 13.16 -5.52
N GLY A 192 3.50 13.61 -6.77
CA GLY A 192 4.04 14.87 -7.30
C GLY A 192 5.51 14.82 -7.75
N CYS A 193 6.15 13.66 -7.69
CA CYS A 193 7.58 13.49 -8.03
C CYS A 193 7.80 12.24 -8.90
N GLY A 194 7.93 12.44 -10.21
CA GLY A 194 8.32 11.41 -11.17
C GLY A 194 7.28 10.30 -11.39
N VAL A 195 7.65 9.34 -12.25
CA VAL A 195 6.92 8.10 -12.49
C VAL A 195 7.56 7.02 -11.62
N LYS A 196 6.85 6.57 -10.59
CA LYS A 196 7.32 5.59 -9.59
C LYS A 196 6.29 4.50 -9.31
N ASP A 197 5.19 4.52 -10.05
CA ASP A 197 4.14 3.52 -10.05
C ASP A 197 3.72 3.33 -11.51
N GLU A 198 3.49 2.10 -11.92
CA GLU A 198 3.40 1.73 -13.34
C GLU A 198 2.29 0.70 -13.57
N GLY A 199 1.84 0.58 -14.82
CA GLY A 199 0.90 -0.45 -15.24
C GLY A 199 1.49 -1.86 -15.21
N LEU A 200 0.65 -2.87 -15.42
CA LEU A 200 1.07 -4.29 -15.55
C LEU A 200 1.80 -4.56 -16.88
N VAL A 201 1.55 -3.71 -17.87
CA VAL A 201 2.17 -3.70 -19.19
C VAL A 201 2.60 -2.27 -19.48
N VAL A 202 3.81 -2.10 -20.00
CA VAL A 202 4.43 -0.80 -20.31
C VAL A 202 4.98 -0.81 -21.74
N PRO A 203 5.20 0.37 -22.35
CA PRO A 203 6.00 0.46 -23.58
C PRO A 203 7.38 -0.18 -23.40
N GLU A 204 7.95 -0.70 -24.48
CA GLU A 204 9.22 -1.43 -24.43
C GLU A 204 10.36 -0.58 -23.84
N GLU A 205 10.33 0.74 -24.04
CA GLU A 205 11.31 1.71 -23.53
C GLU A 205 11.25 1.93 -22.01
N LEU A 206 10.20 1.44 -21.35
CA LEU A 206 10.07 1.46 -19.89
C LEU A 206 10.25 0.07 -19.28
N GLY A 207 10.30 -0.98 -20.09
CA GLY A 207 10.53 -2.32 -19.59
C GLY A 207 12.00 -2.62 -19.33
N ALA A 208 12.25 -3.75 -18.65
CA ALA A 208 13.60 -4.19 -18.31
C ALA A 208 14.51 -4.23 -19.55
N GLU A 209 15.67 -3.57 -19.43
CA GLU A 209 16.68 -3.44 -20.49
C GLU A 209 16.15 -2.86 -21.81
N ASN A 210 15.00 -2.16 -21.79
CA ASN A 210 14.27 -1.68 -22.96
C ASN A 210 13.90 -2.81 -23.95
N ARG A 211 13.54 -3.99 -23.45
CA ARG A 211 13.41 -5.23 -24.25
C ARG A 211 12.17 -6.07 -23.94
N THR A 212 11.27 -5.55 -23.11
CA THR A 212 10.04 -6.24 -22.74
C THR A 212 8.94 -5.24 -22.45
N THR A 213 7.69 -5.64 -22.68
CA THR A 213 6.51 -4.85 -22.27
C THR A 213 5.91 -5.36 -20.97
N THR A 214 6.37 -6.51 -20.46
CA THR A 214 5.91 -7.08 -19.18
C THR A 214 6.41 -6.24 -18.01
N ASN A 215 5.50 -5.90 -17.09
CA ASN A 215 5.83 -5.10 -15.91
C ASN A 215 5.26 -5.68 -14.60
N ALA A 216 5.52 -6.96 -14.37
CA ALA A 216 5.11 -7.65 -13.14
C ALA A 216 5.88 -7.15 -11.90
N VAL A 217 7.12 -6.69 -12.06
CA VAL A 217 7.93 -6.10 -10.99
C VAL A 217 8.47 -4.75 -11.47
N PRO A 218 7.78 -3.63 -11.17
CA PRO A 218 8.19 -2.31 -11.63
C PRO A 218 9.47 -1.85 -10.94
N ALA A 219 10.35 -1.21 -11.70
CA ALA A 219 11.66 -0.78 -11.25
C ALA A 219 12.22 0.34 -12.13
N ASP A 220 13.24 1.04 -11.64
CA ASP A 220 13.94 2.08 -12.40
C ASP A 220 14.81 1.49 -13.54
N ILE A 221 15.52 2.36 -14.25
CA ILE A 221 16.38 1.97 -15.38
C ILE A 221 17.48 0.95 -15.02
N ASN A 222 17.84 0.85 -13.74
CA ASN A 222 18.82 -0.13 -13.23
C ASN A 222 18.13 -1.34 -12.58
N SER A 223 16.82 -1.53 -12.80
CA SER A 223 16.00 -2.52 -12.13
C SER A 223 15.99 -2.41 -10.60
N LEU A 224 16.18 -1.19 -10.06
CA LEU A 224 16.07 -0.91 -8.63
C LEU A 224 14.65 -0.49 -8.26
N ALA A 225 14.21 -0.85 -7.06
CA ALA A 225 12.90 -0.47 -6.54
C ALA A 225 12.76 1.06 -6.48
N TYR A 226 11.60 1.56 -6.89
CA TYR A 226 11.28 2.98 -6.73
C TYR A 226 11.18 3.37 -5.26
N ALA A 227 11.76 4.52 -4.89
CA ALA A 227 11.67 5.07 -3.54
C ALA A 227 10.63 6.20 -3.46
N ARG A 228 9.77 6.17 -2.44
CA ARG A 228 8.94 7.31 -2.05
C ARG A 228 9.20 7.70 -0.60
N TYR A 229 9.19 9.00 -0.36
CA TYR A 229 9.35 9.56 0.98
C TYR A 229 7.99 9.89 1.60
N GLU A 230 8.01 10.19 2.90
CA GLU A 230 6.85 10.39 3.76
C GLU A 230 5.82 11.33 3.14
N ARG A 231 6.27 12.48 2.62
CA ARG A 231 5.39 13.48 2.02
C ARG A 231 4.67 12.94 0.78
N GLU A 232 5.36 12.21 -0.08
CA GLU A 232 4.74 11.59 -1.25
C GLU A 232 3.68 10.57 -0.83
N ILE A 233 4.03 9.70 0.13
CA ILE A 233 3.13 8.68 0.67
C ILE A 233 1.87 9.32 1.27
N LEU A 234 2.02 10.34 2.12
CA LEU A 234 0.90 11.03 2.75
C LEU A 234 -0.04 11.67 1.73
N ARG A 235 0.50 12.33 0.69
CA ARG A 235 -0.31 12.91 -0.39
C ARG A 235 -1.15 11.86 -1.12
N ILE A 236 -0.56 10.68 -1.34
CA ILE A 236 -1.20 9.55 -2.02
C ILE A 236 -2.30 8.94 -1.15
N VAL A 237 -1.98 8.52 0.08
CA VAL A 237 -2.95 7.80 0.92
C VAL A 237 -4.09 8.67 1.45
N PHE A 238 -3.88 10.00 1.51
CA PHE A 238 -4.96 10.94 1.78
C PHE A 238 -5.84 11.19 0.55
N GLY A 239 -5.37 10.88 -0.66
CA GLY A 239 -6.08 11.14 -1.92
C GLY A 239 -6.14 12.63 -2.31
N THR A 240 -5.48 13.51 -1.54
CA THR A 240 -5.62 14.97 -1.68
C THR A 240 -4.49 15.63 -2.46
N GLY A 241 -3.39 14.92 -2.70
CA GLY A 241 -2.17 15.53 -3.25
C GLY A 241 -1.47 16.45 -2.25
N ASN A 242 -1.91 16.50 -0.99
CA ASN A 242 -1.36 17.36 0.05
C ASN A 242 -1.11 16.59 1.36
N ALA A 243 0.17 16.50 1.75
CA ALA A 243 0.62 15.76 2.94
C ALA A 243 0.11 16.33 4.28
N THR A 244 -0.45 17.53 4.30
CA THR A 244 -1.02 18.15 5.51
C THR A 244 -2.55 18.14 5.56
N LYS A 245 -3.21 17.56 4.54
CA LYS A 245 -4.66 17.46 4.46
C LYS A 245 -5.10 15.98 4.49
N PRO A 246 -5.37 15.42 5.68
CA PRO A 246 -5.97 14.11 5.86
C PRO A 246 -7.22 13.88 5.01
N GLY A 247 -7.46 12.61 4.70
CA GLY A 247 -8.56 12.17 3.84
C GLY A 247 -8.39 10.71 3.43
N GLY A 248 -9.21 10.26 2.48
CA GLY A 248 -9.06 8.95 1.86
C GLY A 248 -8.95 7.80 2.87
N LEU A 249 -7.87 7.03 2.78
CA LEU A 249 -7.61 5.88 3.65
C LEU A 249 -7.34 6.28 5.10
N PHE A 250 -6.92 7.52 5.36
CA PHE A 250 -6.54 8.02 6.68
C PHE A 250 -7.24 9.36 6.97
N PRO A 251 -8.56 9.34 7.24
CA PRO A 251 -9.36 10.55 7.37
C PRO A 251 -8.90 11.49 8.50
N ASN A 252 -8.24 10.95 9.53
CA ASN A 252 -7.73 11.74 10.66
C ASN A 252 -6.20 11.89 10.65
N GLY A 253 -5.54 11.46 9.58
CA GLY A 253 -4.08 11.50 9.47
C GLY A 253 -3.39 10.38 10.24
N PHE A 254 -2.07 10.52 10.37
CA PHE A 254 -1.20 9.56 11.02
C PHE A 254 -0.90 9.94 12.48
N ASN A 255 -0.45 8.96 13.26
CA ASN A 255 0.09 9.21 14.60
C ASN A 255 1.60 9.49 14.52
N GLY A 256 2.14 10.17 15.54
CA GLY A 256 3.58 10.31 15.76
C GLY A 256 4.18 11.67 15.38
N THR A 257 5.39 11.90 15.87
CA THR A 257 6.10 13.19 15.80
C THR A 257 6.40 13.63 14.37
N LEU A 258 6.78 12.71 13.49
CA LEU A 258 7.10 13.01 12.10
C LEU A 258 5.92 13.64 11.36
N TYR A 259 4.73 13.04 11.50
CA TYR A 259 3.52 13.58 10.88
C TYR A 259 3.17 14.95 11.48
N GLN A 260 3.30 15.12 12.80
CA GLN A 260 3.10 16.42 13.45
C GLN A 260 4.07 17.49 12.93
N GLN A 261 5.34 17.13 12.68
CA GLN A 261 6.32 18.03 12.08
C GLN A 261 5.96 18.42 10.65
N ILE A 262 5.48 17.47 9.84
CA ILE A 262 5.02 17.74 8.47
C ILE A 262 3.82 18.70 8.49
N VAL A 263 2.84 18.48 9.37
CA VAL A 263 1.67 19.36 9.53
C VAL A 263 2.08 20.75 10.03
N ALA A 264 3.07 20.84 10.92
CA ALA A 264 3.61 22.10 11.42
C ALA A 264 4.50 22.85 10.40
N GLY A 265 4.76 22.28 9.21
CA GLY A 265 5.62 22.87 8.18
C GLY A 265 7.12 22.73 8.44
N GLY A 266 7.53 21.89 9.39
CA GLY A 266 8.91 21.79 9.91
C GLY A 266 9.91 20.98 9.08
N LEU A 267 9.48 20.33 7.99
CA LEU A 267 10.35 19.56 7.09
C LEU A 267 10.04 20.02 5.68
N SER A 268 10.89 20.83 5.03
CA SER A 268 10.70 21.26 3.63
C SER A 268 11.12 20.17 2.66
#